data_AF-A0AAW3WHP3-F1
#
_entry.id   AF-A0AAW3WHP3-F1
#
_cell.length_a   1.000
_cell.length_b   1.000
_cell.length_c   1.000
_cell.angle_alpha   90.00
_cell.angle_beta   90.00
_cell.angle_gamma   90.00
#
_symmetry.space_group_name_H-M   'P 1'
#
loop_
_entity.id
_entity.type
_entity.pdbx_description
1 polymer ?
#
loop_
_entity_poly.entity_id
_entity_poly.type
_entity_poly.pdbx_seq_one_letter_code
_entity_poly.pdbx_strand_id
1 'polypeptide(L)'
;QALPGNKFTDLWYGTTYASLNATNDSAARLNVYTDASGNYIDADYNLGSIKVTTTASGAADKTVTVSNTHDKYNGAGTATNGVWASVGTENVIGQDANYIYRTAKVTIKTTAGISVSKINGLALSGTTTAFNTATAGEVSFTVIQKISKAQASDDIDGAKYAKSVSTYVVSDDAGVDASASLLGKYTVANGKVVAYSEDSDSVQTQTMTLSSTHGYNYVDAADKADETAEVNTNGDLAVDTDVNGNIYRLSGGYIYKWDNDAAWDKLYKVDGALNEMSVYDADNIVTWNEKDAVYSVIGAKDTTPETPVETPTNKGWVKTDAGWTYYKADGTQTKGQWVNDGGVWYMIKADGIMATGWYNDNGTWYFLQGSGAMKTGWLNDNGTWYYLQPSGAMKTGWFLDTDGNWYFLNASGAMAANTTVDGYKLGASGAWIR
;
A
#
# COMPACT_ATOMS: atom_id res chain seq x y z
N GLN A 1 17.76 -0.78 -21.40
CA GLN A 1 16.37 -1.26 -21.36
C GLN A 1 15.70 -0.69 -20.11
N ALA A 2 14.43 -0.32 -20.14
CA ALA A 2 13.71 0.03 -18.91
C ALA A 2 13.64 -1.22 -18.00
N LEU A 3 13.91 -1.05 -16.70
CA LEU A 3 13.78 -2.12 -15.73
C LEU A 3 12.30 -2.38 -15.42
N PRO A 4 11.88 -3.64 -15.25
CA PRO A 4 10.52 -3.94 -14.85
C PRO A 4 10.23 -3.32 -13.47
N GLY A 5 8.99 -2.89 -13.27
CA GLY A 5 8.53 -2.24 -12.06
C GLY A 5 7.03 -2.06 -12.07
N ASN A 6 6.48 -1.64 -10.94
CA ASN A 6 5.06 -1.35 -10.84
C ASN A 6 4.68 -0.19 -11.77
N LYS A 7 3.41 -0.12 -12.12
CA LYS A 7 2.91 0.91 -13.04
C LYS A 7 3.21 2.31 -12.52
N PHE A 8 3.63 3.19 -13.43
CA PHE A 8 3.94 4.61 -13.17
C PHE A 8 5.04 4.86 -12.13
N THR A 9 5.84 3.86 -11.79
CA THR A 9 7.02 4.05 -10.93
C THR A 9 8.11 4.84 -11.65
N ASP A 10 8.98 5.49 -10.86
CA ASP A 10 10.16 6.17 -11.39
C ASP A 10 10.95 5.24 -12.31
N LEU A 11 11.23 5.72 -13.52
CA LEU A 11 11.86 4.89 -14.52
C LEU A 11 13.34 4.69 -14.19
N TRP A 12 13.72 3.42 -14.11
CA TRP A 12 15.11 2.99 -14.06
C TRP A 12 15.45 2.21 -15.31
N TYR A 13 16.72 2.29 -15.71
CA TYR A 13 17.23 1.62 -16.89
C TYR A 13 18.36 0.68 -16.50
N GLY A 14 18.37 -0.51 -17.10
CA GLY A 14 19.47 -1.45 -17.04
C GLY A 14 20.23 -1.48 -18.36
N THR A 15 21.54 -1.61 -18.26
CA THR A 15 22.41 -1.94 -19.38
C THR A 15 23.56 -2.81 -18.89
N THR A 16 24.14 -3.58 -19.80
CA THR A 16 25.36 -4.32 -19.53
C THR A 16 26.47 -3.80 -20.42
N TYR A 17 27.60 -3.44 -19.83
CA TYR A 17 28.79 -3.03 -20.57
C TYR A 17 29.78 -4.16 -20.67
N ALA A 18 30.47 -4.23 -21.81
CA ALA A 18 31.67 -5.06 -21.91
C ALA A 18 32.77 -4.41 -21.06
N SER A 19 33.22 -5.07 -20.00
CA SER A 19 34.30 -4.54 -19.17
C SER A 19 35.64 -4.64 -19.92
N LEU A 20 36.45 -3.58 -19.85
CA LEU A 20 37.79 -3.56 -20.48
C LEU A 20 38.74 -4.58 -19.85
N ASN A 21 38.52 -4.89 -18.57
CA ASN A 21 39.23 -5.92 -17.81
C ASN A 21 38.21 -6.91 -17.27
N ALA A 22 38.60 -8.18 -17.19
CA ALA A 22 37.75 -9.24 -16.68
C ALA A 22 37.37 -8.96 -15.22
N THR A 23 36.10 -8.68 -14.96
CA THR A 23 35.52 -8.50 -13.63
C THR A 23 34.66 -9.72 -13.31
N ASN A 24 34.34 -9.98 -12.04
CA ASN A 24 33.21 -10.86 -11.72
C ASN A 24 33.25 -12.27 -12.40
N ASP A 25 34.16 -13.16 -11.98
CA ASP A 25 34.44 -14.45 -12.66
C ASP A 25 35.16 -14.37 -14.01
N SER A 26 35.96 -13.33 -14.23
CA SER A 26 36.53 -13.06 -15.55
C SER A 26 35.47 -12.79 -16.62
N ALA A 27 34.21 -12.54 -16.22
CA ALA A 27 33.19 -12.06 -17.11
C ALA A 27 33.59 -10.67 -17.60
N ALA A 28 33.65 -10.51 -18.92
CA ALA A 28 33.88 -9.21 -19.52
C ALA A 28 32.59 -8.37 -19.49
N ARG A 29 31.81 -8.39 -18.40
CA ARG A 29 30.50 -7.77 -18.31
C ARG A 29 30.25 -7.11 -16.96
N LEU A 30 29.66 -5.92 -17.00
CA LEU A 30 29.25 -5.12 -15.85
C LEU A 30 27.80 -4.69 -16.00
N ASN A 31 26.94 -5.07 -15.05
CA ASN A 31 25.56 -4.59 -15.03
C ASN A 31 25.47 -3.24 -14.33
N VAL A 32 24.88 -2.27 -15.01
CA VAL A 32 24.69 -0.91 -14.53
C VAL A 32 23.22 -0.57 -14.55
N TYR A 33 22.72 -0.08 -13.42
CA TYR A 33 21.38 0.48 -13.31
C TYR A 33 21.47 1.99 -13.17
N THR A 34 20.58 2.72 -13.83
CA THR A 34 20.57 4.18 -13.75
C THR A 34 19.16 4.75 -13.77
N ASP A 35 18.95 5.83 -13.04
CA ASP A 35 17.72 6.61 -13.12
C ASP A 35 17.71 7.54 -14.35
N ALA A 36 16.58 8.21 -14.58
CA ALA A 36 16.43 9.19 -15.66
C ALA A 36 17.33 10.43 -15.50
N SER A 37 17.88 10.67 -14.31
CA SER A 37 18.80 11.79 -14.02
C SER A 37 20.26 11.42 -14.30
N GLY A 38 20.54 10.16 -14.65
CA GLY A 38 21.89 9.66 -14.92
C GLY A 38 22.66 9.26 -13.65
N ASN A 39 22.00 9.13 -12.50
CA ASN A 39 22.62 8.52 -11.34
C ASN A 39 22.72 7.02 -11.61
N TYR A 40 23.95 6.52 -11.77
CA TYR A 40 24.19 5.10 -12.07
C TYR A 40 24.75 4.35 -10.87
N ILE A 41 24.47 3.06 -10.80
CA ILE A 41 25.05 2.12 -9.85
C ILE A 41 25.59 0.91 -10.60
N ASP A 42 26.82 0.53 -10.27
CA ASP A 42 27.31 -0.83 -10.46
C ASP A 42 26.44 -1.77 -9.61
N ALA A 43 25.66 -2.60 -10.30
CA ALA A 43 24.73 -3.52 -9.68
C ALA A 43 25.40 -4.81 -9.19
N ASP A 44 26.61 -5.13 -9.67
CA ASP A 44 27.31 -6.39 -9.42
C ASP A 44 28.40 -6.28 -8.35
N TYR A 45 28.83 -5.06 -8.02
CA TYR A 45 29.83 -4.83 -6.99
C TYR A 45 29.37 -5.29 -5.60
N ASN A 46 28.31 -4.69 -5.06
CA ASN A 46 27.91 -4.89 -3.66
C ASN A 46 27.08 -6.17 -3.49
N LEU A 47 27.55 -7.08 -2.62
CA LEU A 47 26.87 -8.34 -2.29
C LEU A 47 26.17 -8.32 -0.93
N GLY A 48 26.32 -7.22 -0.18
CA GLY A 48 25.91 -7.15 1.21
C GLY A 48 26.89 -7.86 2.13
N SER A 49 26.43 -8.92 2.80
CA SER A 49 27.21 -9.67 3.76
C SER A 49 26.96 -11.16 3.60
N ILE A 50 27.96 -11.87 3.03
CA ILE A 50 27.93 -13.32 2.86
C ILE A 50 29.05 -13.91 3.72
N LYS A 51 28.70 -14.61 4.79
CA LYS A 51 29.69 -15.30 5.64
C LYS A 51 30.07 -16.62 4.99
N VAL A 52 31.35 -16.82 4.72
CA VAL A 52 31.89 -18.02 4.09
C VAL A 52 32.83 -18.69 5.07
N THR A 53 32.48 -19.90 5.53
CA THR A 53 33.39 -20.75 6.30
C THR A 53 34.14 -21.67 5.34
N THR A 54 35.46 -21.69 5.46
CA THR A 54 36.35 -22.49 4.63
C THR A 54 37.18 -23.45 5.48
N THR A 55 37.57 -24.56 4.88
CA THR A 55 38.45 -25.60 5.44
C THR A 55 39.66 -25.80 4.52
N ALA A 56 40.77 -26.22 5.11
CA ALA A 56 41.96 -26.65 4.39
C ALA A 56 42.67 -27.75 5.19
N SER A 57 43.33 -28.68 4.50
CA SER A 57 44.01 -29.80 5.14
C SER A 57 45.05 -29.33 6.17
N GLY A 58 44.94 -29.82 7.41
CA GLY A 58 45.86 -29.48 8.49
C GLY A 58 45.73 -28.05 9.04
N ALA A 59 44.71 -27.29 8.63
CA ALA A 59 44.45 -25.94 9.11
C ALA A 59 43.13 -25.86 9.89
N ALA A 60 43.02 -24.86 10.78
CA ALA A 60 41.75 -24.55 11.42
C ALA A 60 40.78 -23.91 10.41
N ASP A 61 39.49 -24.17 10.61
CA ASP A 61 38.41 -23.52 9.86
C ASP A 61 38.49 -22.00 10.01
N LYS A 62 38.15 -21.29 8.93
CA LYS A 62 38.13 -19.84 8.92
C LYS A 62 36.86 -19.30 8.29
N THR A 63 36.24 -18.35 8.96
CA THR A 63 35.08 -17.63 8.42
C THR A 63 35.48 -16.22 8.01
N VAL A 64 35.12 -15.84 6.78
CA VAL A 64 35.29 -14.50 6.23
C VAL A 64 33.94 -13.93 5.82
N THR A 65 33.80 -12.61 5.80
CA THR A 65 32.61 -11.95 5.23
C THR A 65 32.98 -11.44 3.85
N VAL A 66 32.38 -12.04 2.84
CA VAL A 66 32.48 -11.61 1.44
C VAL A 66 31.38 -10.58 1.19
N SER A 67 31.77 -9.35 0.87
CA SER A 67 30.84 -8.21 0.76
C SER A 67 30.74 -7.62 -0.64
N ASN A 68 31.66 -7.97 -1.54
CA ASN A 68 31.64 -7.48 -2.91
C ASN A 68 32.30 -8.47 -3.88
N THR A 69 32.24 -8.18 -5.18
CA THR A 69 32.83 -8.99 -6.26
C THR A 69 34.25 -8.58 -6.69
N HIS A 70 34.82 -7.53 -6.08
CA HIS A 70 36.16 -7.02 -6.40
C HIS A 70 37.23 -7.61 -5.45
N ASP A 71 36.93 -7.59 -4.16
CA ASP A 71 37.85 -7.97 -3.10
C ASP A 71 38.11 -9.47 -3.07
N LYS A 72 39.31 -9.81 -2.60
CA LYS A 72 39.70 -11.18 -2.29
C LYS A 72 40.01 -11.31 -0.80
N TYR A 73 39.67 -12.46 -0.25
CA TYR A 73 39.71 -12.71 1.18
C TYR A 73 40.60 -13.92 1.48
N ASN A 74 41.25 -13.89 2.63
CA ASN A 74 42.09 -15.01 3.09
C ASN A 74 41.19 -16.10 3.71
N GLY A 75 41.07 -17.26 3.06
CA GLY A 75 40.40 -18.45 3.61
C GLY A 75 41.26 -19.22 4.62
N ALA A 76 40.84 -20.45 4.94
CA ALA A 76 41.62 -21.40 5.73
C ALA A 76 42.93 -21.78 5.02
N GLY A 77 43.93 -22.22 5.80
CA GLY A 77 45.27 -22.51 5.29
C GLY A 77 46.16 -21.28 5.15
N THR A 78 47.17 -21.36 4.29
CA THR A 78 48.22 -20.33 4.14
C THR A 78 48.10 -19.48 2.88
N ALA A 79 47.19 -19.83 1.96
CA ALA A 79 47.01 -19.07 0.72
C ALA A 79 46.42 -17.69 1.00
N THR A 80 47.04 -16.66 0.45
CA THR A 80 46.51 -15.30 0.45
C THR A 80 45.48 -15.14 -0.66
N ASN A 81 44.46 -14.29 -0.43
CA ASN A 81 43.42 -13.97 -1.41
C ASN A 81 42.72 -15.20 -1.99
N GLY A 82 42.56 -16.24 -1.17
CA GLY A 82 42.09 -17.56 -1.57
C GLY A 82 40.58 -17.74 -1.66
N VAL A 83 39.79 -16.70 -1.38
CA VAL A 83 38.31 -16.70 -1.46
C VAL A 83 37.84 -15.42 -2.14
N TRP A 84 36.93 -15.53 -3.11
CA TRP A 84 36.30 -14.38 -3.77
C TRP A 84 34.90 -14.76 -4.25
N ALA A 85 34.13 -13.79 -4.73
CA ALA A 85 32.78 -14.01 -5.23
C ALA A 85 32.58 -13.50 -6.65
N SER A 86 31.56 -14.03 -7.30
CA SER A 86 31.02 -13.51 -8.54
C SER A 86 29.49 -13.59 -8.56
N VAL A 87 28.87 -12.74 -9.37
CA VAL A 87 27.47 -12.73 -9.77
C VAL A 87 27.39 -13.08 -11.26
N GLY A 88 26.56 -14.05 -11.62
CA GLY A 88 26.16 -14.30 -13.00
C GLY A 88 24.65 -14.52 -13.08
N THR A 89 24.16 -14.90 -14.26
CA THR A 89 22.74 -15.18 -14.57
C THR A 89 21.75 -14.36 -13.75
N GLU A 90 21.39 -13.20 -14.28
CA GLU A 90 20.58 -12.21 -13.60
C GLU A 90 19.29 -11.90 -14.36
N ASN A 91 18.23 -11.61 -13.61
CA ASN A 91 17.01 -11.05 -14.17
C ASN A 91 16.43 -10.04 -13.17
N VAL A 92 16.22 -8.79 -13.60
CA VAL A 92 15.51 -7.82 -12.77
C VAL A 92 14.05 -8.24 -12.72
N ILE A 93 13.52 -8.43 -11.52
CA ILE A 93 12.18 -8.97 -11.28
C ILE A 93 11.20 -7.91 -10.78
N GLY A 94 11.67 -6.70 -10.46
CA GLY A 94 10.82 -5.59 -10.09
C GLY A 94 11.58 -4.52 -9.31
N GLN A 95 10.85 -3.51 -8.87
CA GLN A 95 11.37 -2.41 -8.08
C GLN A 95 10.27 -1.77 -7.24
N ASP A 96 10.67 -1.18 -6.12
CA ASP A 96 9.84 -0.27 -5.33
C ASP A 96 10.47 1.13 -5.30
N ALA A 97 9.95 2.05 -4.48
CA ALA A 97 10.47 3.41 -4.37
C ALA A 97 11.96 3.49 -4.03
N ASN A 98 12.50 2.52 -3.29
CA ASN A 98 13.84 2.56 -2.69
C ASN A 98 14.78 1.49 -3.23
N TYR A 99 14.25 0.40 -3.81
CA TYR A 99 15.01 -0.79 -4.14
C TYR A 99 14.68 -1.34 -5.53
N ILE A 100 15.69 -1.92 -6.16
CA ILE A 100 15.59 -2.79 -7.34
C ILE A 100 15.77 -4.22 -6.86
N TYR A 101 14.93 -5.12 -7.34
CA TYR A 101 14.96 -6.54 -7.01
C TYR A 101 15.39 -7.32 -8.25
N ARG A 102 16.35 -8.23 -8.07
CA ARG A 102 16.77 -9.14 -9.15
C ARG A 102 16.96 -10.55 -8.63
N THR A 103 16.67 -11.54 -9.46
CA THR A 103 17.30 -12.85 -9.29
C THR A 103 18.74 -12.77 -9.80
N ALA A 104 19.64 -13.51 -9.15
CA ALA A 104 21.01 -13.64 -9.59
C ALA A 104 21.58 -14.99 -9.16
N LYS A 105 22.64 -15.45 -9.81
CA LYS A 105 23.47 -16.57 -9.34
C LYS A 105 24.74 -16.02 -8.69
N VAL A 106 24.84 -16.13 -7.38
CA VAL A 106 26.08 -15.83 -6.66
C VAL A 106 26.94 -17.09 -6.61
N THR A 107 28.23 -16.94 -6.88
CA THR A 107 29.21 -18.03 -6.80
C THR A 107 30.37 -17.61 -5.93
N ILE A 108 30.61 -18.36 -4.85
CA ILE A 108 31.82 -18.25 -4.04
C ILE A 108 32.87 -19.18 -4.64
N LYS A 109 34.08 -18.67 -4.81
CA LYS A 109 35.21 -19.39 -5.40
C LYS A 109 36.37 -19.46 -4.44
N THR A 110 37.14 -20.53 -4.54
CA THR A 110 38.33 -20.75 -3.73
C THR A 110 39.54 -21.17 -4.55
N THR A 111 40.74 -20.84 -4.05
CA THR A 111 41.99 -21.39 -4.58
C THR A 111 42.07 -22.89 -4.27
N ALA A 112 42.75 -23.64 -5.15
CA ALA A 112 43.00 -25.07 -4.95
C ALA A 112 43.55 -25.38 -3.55
N GLY A 113 42.99 -26.41 -2.90
CA GLY A 113 43.32 -26.81 -1.52
C GLY A 113 42.49 -26.16 -0.42
N ILE A 114 41.68 -25.13 -0.75
CA ILE A 114 40.67 -24.55 0.14
C ILE A 114 39.29 -25.03 -0.33
N SER A 115 38.46 -25.50 0.60
CA SER A 115 37.06 -25.85 0.35
C SER A 115 36.14 -24.97 1.17
N VAL A 116 34.94 -24.68 0.67
CA VAL A 116 33.89 -24.05 1.46
C VAL A 116 33.16 -25.14 2.24
N SER A 117 32.97 -24.95 3.54
CA SER A 117 32.21 -25.87 4.39
C SER A 117 30.85 -25.31 4.81
N LYS A 118 30.71 -23.97 4.85
CA LYS A 118 29.43 -23.31 5.17
C LYS A 118 29.25 -22.00 4.42
N ILE A 119 28.00 -21.69 4.08
CA ILE A 119 27.55 -20.36 3.66
C ILE A 119 26.56 -19.86 4.70
N ASN A 120 26.80 -18.65 5.23
CA ASN A 120 25.98 -18.01 6.25
C ASN A 120 25.69 -18.89 7.48
N GLY A 121 26.65 -19.75 7.83
CA GLY A 121 26.52 -20.69 8.94
C GLY A 121 25.83 -22.01 8.60
N LEU A 122 25.23 -22.15 7.42
CA LEU A 122 24.62 -23.38 6.93
C LEU A 122 25.63 -24.29 6.26
N ALA A 123 25.58 -25.58 6.58
CA ALA A 123 26.42 -26.59 5.95
C ALA A 123 25.96 -26.90 4.51
N LEU A 124 26.89 -27.30 3.64
CA LEU A 124 26.62 -27.55 2.21
C LEU A 124 26.09 -28.95 1.89
N SER A 125 25.68 -29.75 2.90
CA SER A 125 25.42 -31.19 2.73
C SER A 125 23.96 -31.50 2.47
N GLY A 126 23.67 -32.33 1.46
CA GLY A 126 22.34 -32.87 1.17
C GLY A 126 22.03 -32.87 -0.34
N THR A 127 21.04 -33.64 -0.78
CA THR A 127 20.60 -33.68 -2.20
C THR A 127 19.63 -32.56 -2.55
N THR A 128 19.13 -31.81 -1.57
CA THR A 128 18.09 -30.78 -1.72
C THR A 128 18.59 -29.41 -1.26
N THR A 129 19.89 -29.19 -1.11
CA THR A 129 20.42 -27.91 -0.67
C THR A 129 20.41 -26.86 -1.78
N ALA A 130 20.19 -25.59 -1.42
CA ALA A 130 20.31 -24.45 -2.32
C ALA A 130 21.77 -24.17 -2.77
N PHE A 131 22.75 -24.85 -2.16
CA PHE A 131 24.18 -24.66 -2.42
C PHE A 131 24.72 -25.72 -3.38
N ASN A 132 24.92 -25.34 -4.64
CA ASN A 132 25.48 -26.20 -5.66
C ASN A 132 27.02 -26.26 -5.55
N THR A 133 27.54 -27.47 -5.32
CA THR A 133 28.96 -27.80 -5.14
C THR A 133 29.53 -28.68 -6.26
N ALA A 134 28.84 -28.75 -7.42
CA ALA A 134 29.20 -29.66 -8.51
C ALA A 134 30.57 -29.34 -9.14
N THR A 135 31.01 -28.09 -9.05
CA THR A 135 32.31 -27.62 -9.56
C THR A 135 33.29 -27.50 -8.41
N ALA A 136 34.44 -28.18 -8.51
CA ALA A 136 35.46 -28.15 -7.47
C ALA A 136 35.98 -26.72 -7.24
N GLY A 137 36.03 -26.30 -5.97
CA GLY A 137 36.44 -24.94 -5.59
C GLY A 137 35.37 -23.87 -5.79
N GLU A 138 34.13 -24.27 -6.13
CA GLU A 138 33.02 -23.34 -6.30
C GLU A 138 31.79 -23.77 -5.50
N VAL A 139 31.11 -22.79 -4.94
CA VAL A 139 29.77 -22.96 -4.37
C VAL A 139 28.87 -21.90 -4.96
N SER A 140 27.88 -22.33 -5.73
CA SER A 140 26.93 -21.41 -6.37
C SER A 140 25.52 -21.60 -5.85
N PHE A 141 24.77 -20.50 -5.75
CA PHE A 141 23.41 -20.51 -5.24
C PHE A 141 22.60 -19.36 -5.85
N THR A 142 21.32 -19.63 -6.09
CA THR A 142 20.38 -18.64 -6.61
C THR A 142 19.95 -17.72 -5.48
N VAL A 143 19.89 -16.42 -5.76
CA VAL A 143 19.52 -15.39 -4.79
C VAL A 143 18.46 -14.46 -5.36
N ILE A 144 17.69 -13.85 -4.47
CA ILE A 144 17.06 -12.55 -4.72
C ILE A 144 17.93 -11.48 -4.07
N GLN A 145 18.41 -10.52 -4.85
CA GLN A 145 19.10 -9.35 -4.33
C GLN A 145 18.14 -8.16 -4.27
N LYS A 146 18.08 -7.54 -3.09
CA LYS A 146 17.42 -6.26 -2.85
C LYS A 146 18.47 -5.17 -2.86
N ILE A 147 18.53 -4.42 -3.96
CA ILE A 147 19.60 -3.46 -4.28
C ILE A 147 19.08 -2.05 -4.05
N SER A 148 19.76 -1.26 -3.22
CA SER A 148 19.36 0.12 -2.96
C SER A 148 19.54 0.98 -4.21
N LYS A 149 18.53 1.80 -4.50
CA LYS A 149 18.58 2.88 -5.49
C LYS A 149 19.50 4.03 -5.07
N ALA A 150 19.76 4.16 -3.76
CA ALA A 150 20.70 5.14 -3.25
C ALA A 150 22.14 4.73 -3.55
N GLN A 151 22.97 5.68 -4.00
CA GLN A 151 24.39 5.45 -4.25
C GLN A 151 25.19 5.47 -2.93
N ALA A 152 26.27 4.68 -2.88
CA ALA A 152 27.29 4.78 -1.85
C ALA A 152 28.03 6.14 -1.93
N SER A 153 28.56 6.60 -0.79
CA SER A 153 29.36 7.84 -0.75
C SER A 153 30.65 7.69 -1.55
N ASP A 154 31.19 6.48 -1.59
CA ASP A 154 32.46 6.16 -2.21
C ASP A 154 32.22 5.68 -3.64
N ASP A 155 33.30 5.60 -4.41
CA ASP A 155 33.30 5.03 -5.75
C ASP A 155 34.41 3.97 -5.86
N ILE A 156 34.16 2.97 -6.70
CA ILE A 156 35.13 1.94 -7.04
C ILE A 156 35.45 2.13 -8.51
N ASP A 157 36.73 2.35 -8.82
CA ASP A 157 37.21 2.61 -10.18
C ASP A 157 36.44 3.74 -10.89
N GLY A 158 36.03 4.78 -10.15
CA GLY A 158 35.24 5.91 -10.68
C GLY A 158 33.75 5.61 -10.88
N ALA A 159 33.27 4.43 -10.46
CA ALA A 159 31.87 4.05 -10.54
C ALA A 159 31.19 4.05 -9.16
N LYS A 160 30.01 4.67 -9.10
CA LYS A 160 29.12 4.52 -7.95
C LYS A 160 28.53 3.12 -7.92
N TYR A 161 28.27 2.62 -6.72
CA TYR A 161 27.61 1.35 -6.47
C TYR A 161 26.45 1.55 -5.48
N ALA A 162 25.58 0.54 -5.35
CA ALA A 162 24.45 0.60 -4.43
C ALA A 162 24.92 0.77 -2.98
N LYS A 163 24.32 1.73 -2.25
CA LYS A 163 24.61 2.04 -0.84
C LYS A 163 24.46 0.81 0.06
N SER A 164 23.46 -0.02 -0.22
CA SER A 164 23.25 -1.30 0.45
C SER A 164 22.71 -2.32 -0.53
N VAL A 165 23.09 -3.58 -0.31
CA VAL A 165 22.50 -4.74 -0.96
C VAL A 165 22.22 -5.77 0.13
N SER A 166 21.02 -6.32 0.12
CA SER A 166 20.68 -7.51 0.89
C SER A 166 20.54 -8.68 -0.07
N THR A 167 21.33 -9.73 0.14
CA THR A 167 21.32 -10.95 -0.66
C THR A 167 20.56 -12.04 0.10
N TYR A 168 19.46 -12.53 -0.46
CA TYR A 168 18.61 -13.58 0.11
C TYR A 168 18.74 -14.84 -0.74
N VAL A 169 19.19 -15.94 -0.14
CA VAL A 169 19.29 -17.21 -0.85
C VAL A 169 17.89 -17.74 -1.13
N VAL A 170 17.65 -18.24 -2.34
CA VAL A 170 16.36 -18.86 -2.71
C VAL A 170 16.28 -20.24 -2.08
N SER A 171 15.91 -20.27 -0.80
CA SER A 171 15.81 -21.46 0.03
C SER A 171 14.87 -21.22 1.21
N ASP A 172 14.50 -22.29 1.92
CA ASP A 172 13.96 -22.17 3.28
C ASP A 172 15.02 -21.75 4.32
N ASP A 173 14.65 -21.67 5.60
CA ASP A 173 15.53 -21.26 6.70
C ASP A 173 16.62 -22.29 7.05
N ALA A 174 16.47 -23.54 6.59
CA ALA A 174 17.42 -24.62 6.72
C ALA A 174 18.39 -24.72 5.52
N GLY A 175 18.18 -23.94 4.45
CA GLY A 175 18.99 -23.96 3.23
C GLY A 175 18.56 -25.02 2.21
N VAL A 176 17.33 -25.51 2.29
CA VAL A 176 16.71 -26.37 1.26
C VAL A 176 16.34 -25.52 0.06
N ASP A 177 16.72 -25.97 -1.14
CA ASP A 177 16.50 -25.27 -2.40
C ASP A 177 15.01 -24.97 -2.65
N ALA A 178 14.71 -23.71 -2.93
CA ALA A 178 13.37 -23.24 -3.29
C ALA A 178 13.32 -22.70 -4.72
N SER A 179 14.28 -23.06 -5.59
CA SER A 179 14.38 -22.48 -6.93
C SER A 179 13.19 -22.82 -7.83
N ALA A 180 12.48 -23.93 -7.56
CA ALA A 180 11.22 -24.29 -8.22
C ALA A 180 10.03 -23.34 -7.91
N SER A 181 10.19 -22.47 -6.92
CA SER A 181 9.25 -21.39 -6.59
C SER A 181 9.46 -20.14 -7.45
N LEU A 182 10.55 -20.07 -8.23
CA LEU A 182 10.76 -18.99 -9.20
C LEU A 182 9.82 -19.19 -10.40
N LEU A 183 8.79 -18.36 -10.50
CA LEU A 183 7.81 -18.38 -11.60
C LEU A 183 8.23 -17.46 -12.76
N GLY A 184 7.41 -17.40 -13.81
CA GLY A 184 7.75 -16.68 -15.04
C GLY A 184 7.63 -15.15 -14.96
N LYS A 185 6.73 -14.64 -14.12
CA LYS A 185 6.46 -13.22 -13.92
C LYS A 185 6.61 -12.83 -12.46
N TYR A 186 6.86 -11.55 -12.22
CA TYR A 186 7.12 -11.02 -10.89
C TYR A 186 6.56 -9.62 -10.71
N THR A 187 6.27 -9.28 -9.46
CA THR A 187 5.90 -7.94 -9.01
C THR A 187 6.40 -7.71 -7.59
N VAL A 188 6.44 -6.47 -7.14
CA VAL A 188 6.87 -6.11 -5.78
C VAL A 188 5.76 -5.32 -5.10
N ALA A 189 5.19 -5.90 -4.05
CA ALA A 189 4.09 -5.30 -3.29
C ALA A 189 4.43 -5.28 -1.80
N ASN A 190 4.28 -4.12 -1.16
CA ASN A 190 4.53 -3.94 0.27
C ASN A 190 5.90 -4.49 0.74
N GLY A 191 6.93 -4.34 -0.09
CA GLY A 191 8.29 -4.82 0.20
C GLY A 191 8.49 -6.34 0.12
N LYS A 192 7.46 -7.08 -0.29
CA LYS A 192 7.49 -8.51 -0.61
C LYS A 192 7.59 -8.69 -2.12
N VAL A 193 8.25 -9.76 -2.55
CA VAL A 193 8.26 -10.17 -3.97
C VAL A 193 7.08 -11.12 -4.17
N VAL A 194 6.32 -10.95 -5.24
CA VAL A 194 5.28 -11.91 -5.64
C VAL A 194 5.67 -12.49 -6.99
N ALA A 195 5.77 -13.81 -7.04
CA ALA A 195 5.99 -14.55 -8.27
C ALA A 195 4.62 -15.01 -8.79
N TYR A 196 4.44 -15.00 -10.11
CA TYR A 196 3.25 -15.54 -10.74
C TYR A 196 3.52 -16.11 -12.14
N SER A 197 2.67 -17.00 -12.59
CA SER A 197 2.63 -17.50 -13.97
C SER A 197 1.20 -17.61 -14.43
N GLU A 198 1.01 -17.47 -15.73
CA GLU A 198 -0.28 -17.55 -16.40
C GLU A 198 -0.26 -18.79 -17.28
N ASP A 199 -1.23 -19.67 -17.07
CA ASP A 199 -1.51 -20.84 -17.89
C ASP A 199 -2.68 -20.51 -18.85
N SER A 200 -3.32 -21.53 -19.45
CA SER A 200 -4.38 -21.32 -20.44
C SER A 200 -5.63 -20.63 -19.91
N ASP A 201 -5.97 -20.89 -18.65
CA ASP A 201 -7.22 -20.50 -18.00
C ASP A 201 -7.05 -20.23 -16.49
N SER A 202 -5.80 -20.26 -15.98
CA SER A 202 -5.50 -20.05 -14.57
C SER A 202 -4.23 -19.22 -14.37
N VAL A 203 -4.14 -18.63 -13.18
CA VAL A 203 -2.97 -17.91 -12.70
C VAL A 203 -2.47 -18.59 -11.43
N GLN A 204 -1.21 -18.98 -11.45
CA GLN A 204 -0.49 -19.47 -10.29
C GLN A 204 0.23 -18.30 -9.61
N THR A 205 0.01 -18.07 -8.32
CA THR A 205 0.63 -16.99 -7.54
C THR A 205 1.34 -17.52 -6.30
N GLN A 206 2.40 -16.83 -5.89
CA GLN A 206 3.16 -17.17 -4.70
C GLN A 206 3.83 -15.92 -4.11
N THR A 207 3.66 -15.71 -2.81
CA THR A 207 4.38 -14.65 -2.08
C THR A 207 5.75 -15.16 -1.66
N MET A 208 6.80 -14.40 -1.98
CA MET A 208 8.18 -14.62 -1.57
C MET A 208 8.57 -13.60 -0.50
N THR A 209 8.62 -14.04 0.75
CA THR A 209 9.01 -13.20 1.89
C THR A 209 10.53 -13.23 2.04
N LEU A 210 11.14 -12.05 2.03
CA LEU A 210 12.58 -11.90 2.22
C LEU A 210 12.90 -11.87 3.73
N SER A 211 13.32 -13.02 4.25
CA SER A 211 13.44 -13.29 5.69
C SER A 211 14.89 -13.45 6.12
N SER A 212 15.11 -13.43 7.45
CA SER A 212 16.44 -13.68 8.03
C SER A 212 16.35 -14.41 9.36
N THR A 213 17.19 -15.43 9.54
CA THR A 213 17.26 -16.24 10.76
C THR A 213 18.73 -16.52 11.08
N HIS A 214 19.18 -16.23 12.30
CA HIS A 214 20.58 -16.46 12.74
C HIS A 214 21.68 -15.85 11.81
N GLY A 215 21.37 -14.76 11.10
CA GLY A 215 22.29 -14.13 10.15
C GLY A 215 22.37 -14.83 8.78
N TYR A 216 21.46 -15.76 8.51
CA TYR A 216 21.16 -16.29 7.19
C TYR A 216 19.95 -15.57 6.60
N ASN A 217 20.13 -14.95 5.44
CA ASN A 217 19.05 -14.32 4.67
C ASN A 217 18.54 -15.30 3.62
N TYR A 218 17.24 -15.54 3.60
CA TYR A 218 16.59 -16.54 2.75
C TYR A 218 15.24 -16.05 2.22
N VAL A 219 14.68 -16.80 1.28
CA VAL A 219 13.39 -16.53 0.66
C VAL A 219 12.37 -17.54 1.17
N ASP A 220 11.55 -17.09 2.10
CA ASP A 220 10.40 -17.87 2.59
C ASP A 220 9.27 -17.79 1.56
N ALA A 221 9.17 -18.81 0.72
CA ALA A 221 8.16 -18.92 -0.30
C ALA A 221 6.91 -19.58 0.28
N ALA A 222 5.79 -18.83 0.33
CA ALA A 222 4.50 -19.35 0.77
C ALA A 222 4.01 -20.47 -0.18
N ASP A 223 2.94 -21.17 0.19
CA ASP A 223 2.31 -22.12 -0.73
C ASP A 223 1.80 -21.40 -1.99
N LYS A 224 1.86 -22.12 -3.11
CA LYS A 224 1.34 -21.64 -4.40
C LYS A 224 -0.19 -21.72 -4.38
N ALA A 225 -0.84 -20.67 -4.87
CA ALA A 225 -2.27 -20.69 -5.17
C ALA A 225 -2.45 -20.75 -6.69
N ASP A 226 -3.23 -21.70 -7.20
CA ASP A 226 -3.54 -21.85 -8.62
C ASP A 226 -5.05 -21.71 -8.81
N GLU A 227 -5.45 -20.69 -9.55
CA GLU A 227 -6.81 -20.21 -9.56
C GLU A 227 -7.23 -19.72 -10.95
N THR A 228 -8.46 -20.02 -11.35
CA THR A 228 -8.96 -19.70 -12.70
C THR A 228 -9.05 -18.20 -12.96
N ALA A 229 -8.83 -17.75 -14.19
CA ALA A 229 -9.13 -16.38 -14.60
C ALA A 229 -9.92 -16.38 -15.92
N GLU A 230 -10.69 -15.32 -16.16
CA GLU A 230 -11.39 -15.15 -17.44
C GLU A 230 -10.38 -15.02 -18.58
N VAL A 231 -10.71 -15.62 -19.71
CA VAL A 231 -9.87 -15.63 -20.91
C VAL A 231 -10.56 -14.80 -21.99
N ASN A 232 -9.83 -13.84 -22.58
CA ASN A 232 -10.34 -13.04 -23.68
C ASN A 232 -10.35 -13.84 -25.00
N THR A 233 -10.85 -13.22 -26.08
CA THR A 233 -10.94 -13.91 -27.39
C THR A 233 -9.58 -14.21 -28.05
N ASN A 234 -8.51 -13.56 -27.58
CA ASN A 234 -7.14 -13.78 -28.04
C ASN A 234 -6.41 -14.87 -27.24
N GLY A 235 -7.01 -15.35 -26.15
CA GLY A 235 -6.40 -16.32 -25.23
C GLY A 235 -5.62 -15.70 -24.08
N ASP A 236 -5.70 -14.38 -23.88
CA ASP A 236 -5.05 -13.71 -22.75
C ASP A 236 -5.95 -13.77 -21.51
N LEU A 237 -5.33 -13.95 -20.34
CA LEU A 237 -6.04 -13.91 -19.07
C LEU A 237 -6.34 -12.47 -18.65
N ALA A 238 -7.50 -12.26 -18.04
CA ALA A 238 -7.87 -11.04 -17.33
C ALA A 238 -7.13 -10.96 -15.98
N VAL A 239 -5.81 -10.82 -16.05
CA VAL A 239 -4.89 -10.65 -14.93
C VAL A 239 -4.10 -9.37 -15.13
N ASP A 240 -3.95 -8.59 -14.07
CA ASP A 240 -3.23 -7.32 -14.13
C ASP A 240 -2.61 -6.96 -12.77
N THR A 241 -1.65 -6.05 -12.76
CA THR A 241 -1.04 -5.52 -11.53
C THR A 241 -1.40 -4.05 -11.29
N ASP A 242 -1.52 -3.66 -10.03
CA ASP A 242 -1.74 -2.26 -9.65
C ASP A 242 -0.44 -1.45 -9.53
N VAL A 243 -0.55 -0.15 -9.27
CA VAL A 243 0.60 0.74 -9.02
C VAL A 243 1.43 0.36 -7.80
N ASN A 244 0.85 -0.43 -6.89
CA ASN A 244 1.51 -0.92 -5.68
C ASN A 244 2.05 -2.35 -5.87
N GLY A 245 1.91 -2.93 -7.06
CA GLY A 245 2.38 -4.26 -7.41
C GLY A 245 1.47 -5.41 -6.96
N ASN A 246 0.28 -5.16 -6.41
CA ASN A 246 -0.67 -6.22 -6.10
C ASN A 246 -1.23 -6.82 -7.39
N ILE A 247 -1.53 -8.12 -7.38
CA ILE A 247 -2.06 -8.83 -8.56
C ILE A 247 -3.58 -8.91 -8.46
N TYR A 248 -4.26 -8.75 -9.58
CA TYR A 248 -5.69 -8.84 -9.70
C TYR A 248 -6.05 -9.86 -10.77
N ARG A 249 -7.18 -10.54 -10.58
CA ARG A 249 -7.78 -11.41 -11.60
C ARG A 249 -9.28 -11.21 -11.67
N LEU A 250 -9.86 -11.40 -12.84
CA LEU A 250 -11.30 -11.52 -13.04
C LEU A 250 -11.67 -13.00 -13.14
N SER A 251 -12.70 -13.44 -12.42
CA SER A 251 -13.22 -14.82 -12.53
C SER A 251 -14.68 -14.92 -12.05
N GLY A 252 -15.54 -15.58 -12.83
CA GLY A 252 -16.94 -15.86 -12.48
C GLY A 252 -17.77 -14.59 -12.23
N GLY A 253 -17.42 -13.49 -12.93
CA GLY A 253 -18.00 -12.17 -12.70
C GLY A 253 -17.65 -11.58 -11.33
N TYR A 254 -16.48 -11.90 -10.79
CA TYR A 254 -15.92 -11.26 -9.60
C TYR A 254 -14.47 -10.85 -9.84
N ILE A 255 -14.07 -9.72 -9.27
CA ILE A 255 -12.68 -9.29 -9.22
C ILE A 255 -12.06 -9.80 -7.93
N TYR A 256 -10.87 -10.38 -8.03
CA TYR A 256 -10.07 -10.84 -6.91
C TYR A 256 -8.75 -10.09 -6.86
N LYS A 257 -8.18 -9.96 -5.67
CA LYS A 257 -6.87 -9.36 -5.42
C LYS A 257 -6.00 -10.33 -4.62
N TRP A 258 -4.73 -10.39 -4.99
CA TRP A 258 -3.66 -10.98 -4.20
C TRP A 258 -2.87 -9.86 -3.54
N ASP A 259 -2.96 -9.73 -2.23
CA ASP A 259 -2.34 -8.65 -1.45
C ASP A 259 -1.15 -9.12 -0.59
N ASN A 260 -0.57 -10.27 -0.96
CA ASN A 260 0.56 -10.95 -0.33
C ASN A 260 0.25 -11.89 0.85
N ASP A 261 -1.02 -12.11 1.23
CA ASP A 261 -1.40 -12.95 2.38
C ASP A 261 -1.87 -14.38 1.99
N ALA A 262 -1.19 -14.99 1.00
CA ALA A 262 -1.33 -16.38 0.57
C ALA A 262 -2.74 -16.80 0.07
N ALA A 263 -3.68 -15.87 -0.05
CA ALA A 263 -5.02 -16.13 -0.56
C ALA A 263 -5.50 -15.00 -1.49
N TRP A 264 -6.45 -15.33 -2.35
CA TRP A 264 -7.13 -14.38 -3.23
C TRP A 264 -8.36 -13.81 -2.54
N ASP A 265 -8.34 -12.49 -2.30
CA ASP A 265 -9.47 -11.76 -1.74
C ASP A 265 -10.49 -11.41 -2.81
N LYS A 266 -11.74 -11.78 -2.58
CA LYS A 266 -12.86 -11.39 -3.45
C LYS A 266 -13.26 -9.96 -3.13
N LEU A 267 -13.17 -9.06 -4.11
CA LEU A 267 -13.42 -7.63 -3.92
C LEU A 267 -14.79 -7.18 -4.42
N TYR A 268 -15.03 -7.32 -5.73
CA TYR A 268 -16.19 -6.70 -6.39
C TYR A 268 -16.96 -7.70 -7.23
N LYS A 269 -18.29 -7.54 -7.28
CA LYS A 269 -19.15 -8.23 -8.25
C LYS A 269 -19.23 -7.39 -9.52
N VAL A 270 -19.03 -8.03 -10.67
CA VAL A 270 -19.23 -7.43 -11.99
C VAL A 270 -20.11 -8.35 -12.84
N ASP A 271 -20.44 -7.91 -14.05
CA ASP A 271 -21.13 -8.76 -15.02
C ASP A 271 -20.27 -10.00 -15.34
N GLY A 272 -20.92 -11.17 -15.42
CA GLY A 272 -20.24 -12.45 -15.69
C GLY A 272 -19.76 -12.60 -17.12
N ALA A 273 -20.16 -11.71 -18.03
CA ALA A 273 -19.69 -11.70 -19.42
C ALA A 273 -18.35 -10.98 -19.60
N LEU A 274 -17.85 -10.25 -18.60
CA LEU A 274 -16.59 -9.50 -18.72
C LEU A 274 -15.40 -10.47 -18.67
N ASN A 275 -14.40 -10.23 -19.53
CA ASN A 275 -13.25 -11.13 -19.70
C ASN A 275 -11.92 -10.40 -19.92
N GLU A 276 -11.87 -9.10 -19.68
CA GLU A 276 -10.67 -8.27 -19.74
C GLU A 276 -10.65 -7.31 -18.54
N MET A 277 -9.45 -6.91 -18.10
CA MET A 277 -9.31 -5.96 -17.01
C MET A 277 -8.07 -5.07 -17.13
N SER A 278 -8.16 -3.89 -16.52
CA SER A 278 -7.06 -2.96 -16.31
C SER A 278 -7.19 -2.37 -14.92
N VAL A 279 -6.10 -2.41 -14.15
CA VAL A 279 -6.05 -1.98 -12.75
C VAL A 279 -5.02 -0.87 -12.59
N TYR A 280 -5.46 0.25 -12.05
CA TYR A 280 -4.58 1.27 -11.50
C TYR A 280 -4.37 1.02 -10.01
N ASP A 281 -5.44 0.88 -9.23
CA ASP A 281 -5.42 0.46 -7.82
C ASP A 281 -6.76 -0.22 -7.43
N ALA A 282 -6.95 -0.56 -6.15
CA ALA A 282 -8.17 -1.21 -5.66
C ALA A 282 -9.46 -0.39 -5.86
N ASP A 283 -9.30 0.90 -6.13
CA ASP A 283 -10.33 1.89 -6.32
C ASP A 283 -10.37 2.37 -7.79
N ASN A 284 -9.53 1.87 -8.69
CA ASN A 284 -9.48 2.33 -10.06
C ASN A 284 -9.26 1.12 -10.96
N ILE A 285 -10.35 0.41 -11.24
CA ILE A 285 -10.36 -0.81 -12.06
C ILE A 285 -11.37 -0.64 -13.18
N VAL A 286 -11.00 -1.03 -14.40
CA VAL A 286 -11.93 -1.17 -15.51
C VAL A 286 -11.94 -2.62 -15.93
N THR A 287 -13.12 -3.20 -16.06
CA THR A 287 -13.31 -4.52 -16.68
C THR A 287 -14.22 -4.38 -17.89
N TRP A 288 -13.96 -5.12 -18.96
CA TRP A 288 -14.73 -5.04 -20.20
C TRP A 288 -14.82 -6.38 -20.92
N ASN A 289 -15.65 -6.41 -21.96
CA ASN A 289 -15.64 -7.44 -23.00
C ASN A 289 -15.80 -6.72 -24.34
N GLU A 290 -14.77 -6.82 -25.19
CA GLU A 290 -14.74 -6.13 -26.48
C GLU A 290 -15.87 -6.56 -27.43
N LYS A 291 -16.27 -7.83 -27.39
CA LYS A 291 -17.28 -8.40 -28.29
C LYS A 291 -18.67 -7.87 -27.99
N ASP A 292 -19.00 -7.75 -26.71
CA ASP A 292 -20.32 -7.35 -26.25
C ASP A 292 -20.41 -5.84 -25.97
N ALA A 293 -19.28 -5.11 -26.12
CA ALA A 293 -19.15 -3.67 -25.88
C ALA A 293 -19.68 -3.22 -24.51
N VAL A 294 -19.49 -4.06 -23.50
CA VAL A 294 -19.88 -3.81 -22.11
C VAL A 294 -18.65 -3.54 -21.26
N TYR A 295 -18.80 -2.64 -20.27
CA TYR A 295 -17.74 -2.27 -19.34
C TYR A 295 -18.30 -2.08 -17.93
N SER A 296 -17.46 -2.30 -16.92
CA SER A 296 -17.68 -1.91 -15.53
C SER A 296 -16.49 -1.11 -15.06
N VAL A 297 -16.75 0.05 -14.44
CA VAL A 297 -15.72 0.89 -13.82
C VAL A 297 -15.90 0.81 -12.32
N ILE A 298 -14.86 0.37 -11.63
CA ILE A 298 -14.73 0.43 -10.19
C ILE A 298 -13.88 1.67 -9.91
N GLY A 299 -14.55 2.71 -9.44
CA GLY A 299 -13.91 3.92 -8.92
C GLY A 299 -13.76 3.85 -7.40
N ALA A 300 -12.92 4.72 -6.84
CA ALA A 300 -12.88 4.96 -5.42
C ALA A 300 -14.30 5.24 -4.98
N LYS A 301 -14.70 4.78 -3.80
CA LYS A 301 -15.89 5.37 -3.18
C LYS A 301 -15.60 6.85 -3.02
N ASP A 302 -16.18 7.66 -3.90
CA ASP A 302 -16.02 9.11 -3.89
C ASP A 302 -16.25 9.63 -2.47
N THR A 303 -15.21 10.20 -1.88
CA THR A 303 -15.34 11.07 -0.69
C THR A 303 -15.75 12.49 -1.08
N THR A 304 -15.86 12.78 -2.38
CA THR A 304 -16.44 14.02 -2.92
C THR A 304 -16.90 13.80 -4.37
N PRO A 305 -18.11 14.23 -4.77
CA PRO A 305 -18.75 13.78 -6.01
C PRO A 305 -18.53 14.76 -7.19
N GLU A 306 -18.09 14.29 -8.36
CA GLU A 306 -18.34 15.01 -9.63
C GLU A 306 -18.70 14.07 -10.81
N THR A 307 -19.48 14.66 -11.73
CA THR A 307 -20.53 14.09 -12.60
C THR A 307 -20.13 13.28 -13.84
N PRO A 308 -20.87 12.19 -14.17
CA PRO A 308 -21.12 11.74 -15.53
C PRO A 308 -22.29 12.49 -16.18
N VAL A 309 -22.29 12.62 -17.51
CA VAL A 309 -23.44 13.13 -18.28
C VAL A 309 -24.53 12.07 -18.30
N GLU A 310 -25.60 12.27 -17.52
CA GLU A 310 -26.98 11.83 -17.84
C GLU A 310 -28.00 12.45 -16.87
N THR A 311 -29.06 13.04 -17.45
CA THR A 311 -30.38 13.44 -16.90
C THR A 311 -30.44 14.21 -15.56
N PRO A 312 -31.03 15.43 -15.49
CA PRO A 312 -30.89 16.33 -14.34
C PRO A 312 -31.50 15.71 -13.08
N THR A 313 -30.64 15.27 -12.17
CA THR A 313 -31.01 14.90 -10.80
C THR A 313 -30.62 16.06 -9.88
N ASN A 314 -31.64 16.66 -9.27
CA ASN A 314 -31.52 17.75 -8.32
C ASN A 314 -30.62 17.33 -7.13
N LYS A 315 -29.55 18.08 -6.86
CA LYS A 315 -28.63 17.89 -5.73
C LYS A 315 -28.62 19.13 -4.83
N GLY A 316 -28.55 18.94 -3.51
CA GLY A 316 -28.56 20.02 -2.54
C GLY A 316 -29.93 20.69 -2.39
N TRP A 317 -29.92 22.00 -2.09
CA TRP A 317 -31.14 22.77 -1.87
C TRP A 317 -31.90 23.01 -3.16
N VAL A 318 -33.15 22.53 -3.21
CA VAL A 318 -34.06 22.78 -4.32
C VAL A 318 -35.32 23.46 -3.82
N LYS A 319 -35.63 24.62 -4.40
CA LYS A 319 -36.84 25.37 -4.11
C LYS A 319 -38.00 24.80 -4.91
N THR A 320 -39.07 24.43 -4.22
CA THR A 320 -40.35 24.01 -4.81
C THR A 320 -41.44 25.01 -4.43
N ASP A 321 -42.62 24.89 -5.03
CA ASP A 321 -43.79 25.68 -4.65
C ASP A 321 -44.22 25.45 -3.19
N ALA A 322 -43.92 24.26 -2.63
CA ALA A 322 -44.22 23.90 -1.25
C ALA A 322 -43.15 24.36 -0.25
N GLY A 323 -41.98 24.80 -0.73
CA GLY A 323 -40.83 25.21 0.10
C GLY A 323 -39.51 24.59 -0.34
N TRP A 324 -38.48 24.78 0.46
CA TRP A 324 -37.14 24.25 0.19
C TRP A 324 -37.06 22.76 0.55
N THR A 325 -36.47 21.98 -0.34
CA THR A 325 -36.15 20.55 -0.18
C THR A 325 -34.64 20.36 -0.21
N TYR A 326 -34.15 19.26 0.33
CA TYR A 326 -32.72 18.94 0.29
C TYR A 326 -32.51 17.52 -0.25
N TYR A 327 -31.64 17.40 -1.25
CA TYR A 327 -31.25 16.13 -1.85
C TYR A 327 -29.79 15.81 -1.50
N LYS A 328 -29.54 14.58 -1.03
CA LYS A 328 -28.19 14.06 -0.75
C LYS A 328 -27.36 13.97 -2.03
N ALA A 329 -26.05 13.77 -1.88
CA ALA A 329 -25.13 13.65 -3.02
C ALA A 329 -25.51 12.52 -4.00
N ASP A 330 -26.17 11.46 -3.50
CA ASP A 330 -26.71 10.32 -4.26
C ASP A 330 -28.05 10.59 -4.96
N GLY A 331 -28.59 11.82 -4.88
CA GLY A 331 -29.88 12.20 -5.48
C GLY A 331 -31.11 11.80 -4.67
N THR A 332 -30.95 11.22 -3.48
CA THR A 332 -32.06 10.88 -2.59
C THR A 332 -32.56 12.12 -1.85
N GLN A 333 -33.88 12.37 -1.85
CA GLN A 333 -34.46 13.43 -1.05
C GLN A 333 -34.33 13.11 0.45
N THR A 334 -33.73 14.01 1.23
CA THR A 334 -33.72 13.92 2.69
C THR A 334 -35.14 14.15 3.22
N LYS A 335 -35.58 13.32 4.17
CA LYS A 335 -36.87 13.46 4.85
C LYS A 335 -36.71 13.11 6.32
N GLY A 336 -37.25 13.95 7.21
CA GLY A 336 -37.31 13.72 8.65
C GLY A 336 -35.95 13.70 9.35
N GLN A 337 -34.96 14.43 8.85
CA GLN A 337 -33.59 14.40 9.36
C GLN A 337 -32.93 15.78 9.33
N TRP A 338 -32.00 15.99 10.27
CA TRP A 338 -31.12 17.15 10.31
C TRP A 338 -30.05 17.06 9.21
N VAL A 339 -29.79 18.19 8.56
CA VAL A 339 -28.77 18.39 7.53
C VAL A 339 -27.80 19.45 8.03
N ASN A 340 -26.50 19.15 8.00
CA ASN A 340 -25.45 20.14 8.16
C ASN A 340 -24.96 20.56 6.77
N ASP A 341 -25.08 21.84 6.46
CA ASP A 341 -24.63 22.42 5.21
C ASP A 341 -23.73 23.62 5.52
N GLY A 342 -22.44 23.51 5.21
CA GLY A 342 -21.44 24.54 5.49
C GLY A 342 -21.29 24.91 6.97
N GLY A 343 -21.54 23.97 7.90
CA GLY A 343 -21.50 24.22 9.34
C GLY A 343 -22.79 24.78 9.94
N VAL A 344 -23.80 25.06 9.11
CA VAL A 344 -25.14 25.48 9.54
C VAL A 344 -26.07 24.27 9.52
N TRP A 345 -26.83 24.09 10.60
CA TRP A 345 -27.80 23.00 10.70
C TRP A 345 -29.18 23.43 10.21
N TYR A 346 -29.85 22.53 9.51
CA TYR A 346 -31.21 22.68 8.99
C TYR A 346 -32.00 21.40 9.29
N MET A 347 -33.29 21.51 9.57
CA MET A 347 -34.16 20.34 9.74
C MET A 347 -35.03 20.15 8.51
N ILE A 348 -34.97 18.97 7.89
CA ILE A 348 -35.90 18.60 6.83
C ILE A 348 -37.01 17.75 7.45
N LYS A 349 -38.24 18.23 7.38
CA LYS A 349 -39.41 17.54 7.93
C LYS A 349 -39.66 16.21 7.22
N ALA A 350 -40.49 15.36 7.80
CA ALA A 350 -40.85 14.06 7.22
C ALA A 350 -41.50 14.16 5.82
N ASP A 351 -42.13 15.28 5.49
CA ASP A 351 -42.69 15.57 4.16
C ASP A 351 -41.61 15.95 3.12
N GLY A 352 -40.36 16.15 3.55
CA GLY A 352 -39.22 16.55 2.71
C GLY A 352 -39.02 18.05 2.55
N ILE A 353 -39.83 18.87 3.24
CA ILE A 353 -39.72 20.33 3.23
C ILE A 353 -38.91 20.81 4.45
N MET A 354 -38.06 21.80 4.25
CA MET A 354 -37.28 22.47 5.28
C MET A 354 -38.19 23.08 6.36
N ALA A 355 -37.83 22.87 7.62
CA ALA A 355 -38.50 23.51 8.75
C ALA A 355 -38.04 24.96 8.92
N THR A 356 -38.96 25.81 9.36
CA THR A 356 -38.71 27.18 9.84
C THR A 356 -39.52 27.40 11.12
N GLY A 357 -39.08 28.30 11.99
CA GLY A 357 -39.67 28.54 13.30
C GLY A 357 -39.34 27.44 14.32
N TRP A 358 -40.17 27.33 15.36
CA TRP A 358 -40.03 26.30 16.38
C TRP A 358 -40.29 24.90 15.82
N TYR A 359 -39.36 23.98 16.07
CA TYR A 359 -39.48 22.58 15.68
C TYR A 359 -39.21 21.68 16.88
N ASN A 360 -40.11 20.71 17.11
CA ASN A 360 -39.93 19.70 18.14
C ASN A 360 -39.39 18.42 17.52
N ASP A 361 -38.16 18.06 17.87
CA ASP A 361 -37.54 16.80 17.50
C ASP A 361 -37.53 15.88 18.71
N ASN A 362 -38.46 14.93 18.74
CA ASN A 362 -38.61 13.92 19.80
C ASN A 362 -38.58 14.50 21.22
N GLY A 363 -39.34 15.57 21.47
CA GLY A 363 -39.44 16.20 22.78
C GLY A 363 -38.41 17.30 23.05
N THR A 364 -37.42 17.49 22.17
CA THR A 364 -36.47 18.61 22.26
C THR A 364 -36.87 19.72 21.29
N TRP A 365 -36.95 20.96 21.76
CA TRP A 365 -37.29 22.11 20.93
C TRP A 365 -36.05 22.78 20.33
N TYR A 366 -36.15 23.15 19.07
CA TYR A 366 -35.16 23.89 18.29
C TYR A 366 -35.85 25.06 17.60
N PHE A 367 -35.10 26.12 17.28
CA PHE A 367 -35.63 27.23 16.48
C PHE A 367 -34.84 27.36 15.17
N LEU A 368 -35.55 27.28 14.04
CA LEU A 368 -35.01 27.46 12.70
C LEU A 368 -35.38 28.87 12.22
N GLN A 369 -34.41 29.66 11.80
CA GLN A 369 -34.64 31.02 11.30
C GLN A 369 -35.45 30.98 9.97
N GLY A 370 -35.86 32.15 9.46
CA GLY A 370 -36.61 32.21 8.18
C GLY A 370 -35.85 31.63 6.98
N SER A 371 -34.52 31.55 7.05
CA SER A 371 -33.67 30.86 6.08
C SER A 371 -33.57 29.34 6.30
N GLY A 372 -34.15 28.82 7.38
CA GLY A 372 -34.02 27.43 7.83
C GLY A 372 -32.81 27.15 8.74
N ALA A 373 -31.90 28.12 8.88
CA ALA A 373 -30.70 27.96 9.70
C ALA A 373 -31.06 27.80 11.19
N MET A 374 -30.52 26.79 11.86
CA MET A 374 -30.73 26.54 13.28
C MET A 374 -30.12 27.64 14.13
N LYS A 375 -30.93 28.27 14.99
CA LYS A 375 -30.50 29.31 15.91
C LYS A 375 -29.84 28.69 17.14
N THR A 376 -28.72 29.27 17.56
CA THR A 376 -28.10 29.07 18.88
C THR A 376 -28.03 30.39 19.65
N GLY A 377 -27.81 30.31 20.97
CA GLY A 377 -27.77 31.45 21.88
C GLY A 377 -29.14 32.04 22.18
N TRP A 378 -29.15 33.30 22.60
CA TRP A 378 -30.39 34.03 22.91
C TRP A 378 -31.26 34.24 21.66
N LEU A 379 -32.56 34.03 21.84
CA LEU A 379 -33.61 34.27 20.86
C LEU A 379 -34.70 35.13 21.50
N ASN A 380 -35.03 36.25 20.88
CA ASN A 380 -36.25 37.00 21.17
C ASN A 380 -37.30 36.63 20.12
N ASP A 381 -38.34 35.91 20.54
CA ASP A 381 -39.49 35.60 19.71
C ASP A 381 -40.68 36.41 20.23
N ASN A 382 -41.01 37.47 19.50
CA ASN A 382 -42.14 38.37 19.77
C ASN A 382 -42.18 38.92 21.22
N GLY A 383 -41.03 39.33 21.75
CA GLY A 383 -40.90 39.91 23.09
C GLY A 383 -40.63 38.88 24.20
N THR A 384 -40.69 37.59 23.89
CA THR A 384 -40.32 36.52 24.83
C THR A 384 -38.91 36.05 24.54
N TRP A 385 -38.07 35.97 25.57
CA TRP A 385 -36.69 35.50 25.44
C TRP A 385 -36.58 34.01 25.72
N TYR A 386 -35.78 33.33 24.91
CA TYR A 386 -35.43 31.92 25.01
C TYR A 386 -33.92 31.77 24.86
N TYR A 387 -33.38 30.68 25.39
CA TYR A 387 -31.97 30.33 25.19
C TYR A 387 -31.85 28.98 24.48
N LEU A 388 -31.17 28.98 23.34
CA LEU A 388 -30.88 27.78 22.55
C LEU A 388 -29.42 27.43 22.82
N GLN A 389 -29.16 26.21 23.30
CA GLN A 389 -27.81 25.75 23.61
C GLN A 389 -26.94 25.71 22.33
N PRO A 390 -25.60 25.53 22.44
CA PRO A 390 -24.75 25.35 21.26
C PRO A 390 -25.18 24.19 20.34
N SER A 391 -25.84 23.17 20.89
CA SER A 391 -26.46 22.07 20.14
C SER A 391 -27.77 22.46 19.44
N GLY A 392 -28.27 23.68 19.64
CA GLY A 392 -29.58 24.17 19.18
C GLY A 392 -30.75 23.82 20.11
N ALA A 393 -30.56 22.92 21.08
CA ALA A 393 -31.62 22.51 22.00
C ALA A 393 -32.06 23.68 22.91
N MET A 394 -33.36 23.91 23.03
CA MET A 394 -33.93 24.93 23.91
C MET A 394 -33.70 24.57 25.38
N LYS A 395 -33.16 25.51 26.13
CA LYS A 395 -32.90 25.36 27.57
C LYS A 395 -34.16 25.59 28.39
N THR A 396 -34.33 24.80 29.44
CA THR A 396 -35.26 25.03 30.55
C THR A 396 -34.48 24.96 31.87
N GLY A 397 -35.07 25.51 32.93
CA GLY A 397 -34.47 25.60 34.27
C GLY A 397 -33.37 26.66 34.37
N TRP A 398 -32.60 26.56 35.45
CA TRP A 398 -31.46 27.43 35.72
C TRP A 398 -30.29 27.13 34.79
N PHE A 399 -29.65 28.18 34.26
CA PHE A 399 -28.37 28.07 33.57
C PHE A 399 -27.49 29.30 33.77
N LEU A 400 -26.18 29.09 33.66
CA LEU A 400 -25.16 30.13 33.67
C LEU A 400 -24.77 30.43 32.22
N ASP A 401 -24.86 31.70 31.81
CA ASP A 401 -24.43 32.12 30.48
C ASP A 401 -22.89 32.27 30.41
N THR A 402 -22.40 32.61 29.21
CA THR A 402 -20.95 32.81 28.97
C THR A 402 -20.36 34.01 29.69
N ASP A 403 -21.19 34.97 30.10
CA ASP A 403 -20.77 36.19 30.79
C ASP A 403 -20.83 36.03 32.33
N GLY A 404 -21.18 34.84 32.82
CA GLY A 404 -21.20 34.51 34.24
C GLY A 404 -22.47 34.93 34.97
N ASN A 405 -23.55 35.22 34.23
CA ASN A 405 -24.86 35.58 34.75
C ASN A 405 -25.79 34.35 34.80
N TRP A 406 -26.52 34.20 35.91
CA TRP A 406 -27.52 33.15 36.06
C TRP A 406 -28.87 33.61 35.54
N TYR A 407 -29.54 32.74 34.79
CA TYR A 407 -30.89 32.94 34.26
C TYR A 407 -31.75 31.72 34.54
N PHE A 408 -33.06 31.92 34.55
CA PHE A 408 -34.04 30.84 34.63
C PHE A 408 -34.99 30.88 33.43
N LEU A 409 -35.11 29.76 32.71
CA LEU A 409 -36.14 29.54 31.69
C LEU A 409 -37.20 28.61 32.28
N ASN A 410 -38.48 28.97 32.16
CA ASN A 410 -39.55 28.13 32.66
C ASN A 410 -39.73 26.83 31.81
N ALA A 411 -40.72 26.01 32.13
CA ALA A 411 -40.97 24.76 31.40
C ALA A 411 -41.29 24.95 29.90
N SER A 412 -41.78 26.13 29.49
CA SER A 412 -41.99 26.47 28.07
C SER A 412 -40.74 27.09 27.42
N GLY A 413 -39.62 27.18 28.14
CA GLY A 413 -38.38 27.81 27.69
C GLY A 413 -38.35 29.34 27.78
N ALA A 414 -39.43 29.97 28.25
CA ALA A 414 -39.50 31.42 28.35
C ALA A 414 -38.69 31.92 29.55
N MET A 415 -37.86 32.93 29.31
CA MET A 415 -37.01 33.53 30.33
C MET A 415 -37.84 34.29 31.36
N ALA A 416 -37.61 33.98 32.63
CA ALA A 416 -38.17 34.73 33.74
C ALA A 416 -37.43 36.06 33.91
N ALA A 417 -38.16 37.16 34.05
CA ALA A 417 -37.62 38.49 34.31
C ALA A 417 -38.53 39.27 35.27
N ASN A 418 -37.96 40.22 36.01
CA ASN A 418 -38.67 41.03 37.02
C ASN A 418 -39.46 40.19 38.04
N THR A 419 -38.90 39.07 38.49
CA THR A 419 -39.58 38.11 39.36
C THR A 419 -38.61 37.41 40.31
N THR A 420 -39.11 36.53 41.17
CA THR A 420 -38.32 35.68 42.06
C THR A 420 -38.59 34.22 41.74
N VAL A 421 -37.53 33.43 41.53
CA VAL A 421 -37.60 31.98 41.30
C VAL A 421 -36.74 31.29 42.36
N ASP A 422 -37.29 30.32 43.07
CA ASP A 422 -36.59 29.56 44.13
C ASP A 422 -35.87 30.42 45.19
N GLY A 423 -36.41 31.61 45.47
CA GLY A 423 -35.81 32.58 46.41
C GLY A 423 -34.77 33.54 45.79
N TYR A 424 -34.43 33.39 44.51
CA TYR A 424 -33.47 34.24 43.79
C TYR A 424 -34.19 35.29 42.94
N LYS A 425 -33.81 36.57 43.10
CA LYS A 425 -34.45 37.70 42.41
C LYS A 425 -33.83 37.95 41.03
N LEU A 426 -34.64 37.91 39.98
CA LEU A 426 -34.24 38.17 38.60
C LEU A 426 -34.61 39.60 38.18
N GLY A 427 -33.66 40.32 37.58
CA GLY A 427 -33.85 41.69 37.10
C GLY A 427 -34.65 41.78 35.79
N ALA A 428 -34.75 43.00 35.24
CA ALA A 428 -35.44 43.24 33.97
C ALA A 428 -34.80 42.55 32.76
N SER A 429 -33.49 42.29 32.82
CA SER A 429 -32.75 41.50 31.84
C SER A 429 -32.92 39.99 32.03
N GLY A 430 -33.59 39.54 33.08
CA GLY A 430 -33.68 38.12 33.48
C GLY A 430 -32.47 37.59 34.25
N ALA A 431 -31.38 38.36 34.36
CA ALA A 431 -30.21 37.97 35.12
C ALA A 431 -30.48 37.99 36.63
N TRP A 432 -29.95 37.01 37.36
CA TRP A 432 -29.99 36.97 38.81
C TRP A 432 -29.21 38.14 39.42
N ILE A 433 -29.90 38.92 40.25
CA ILE A 433 -29.32 39.99 41.04
C ILE A 433 -28.74 39.37 42.31
N ARG A 434 -27.41 39.36 42.39
CA ARG A 434 -26.67 38.86 43.55
C ARG A 434 -26.85 39.75 44.78
#